data_AF-A0A7D5ZEB6-F1
#
_entry.id   AF-A0A7D5ZEB6-F1
#
_cell.length_a   1.000
_cell.length_b   1.000
_cell.length_c   1.000
_cell.angle_alpha   90.00
_cell.angle_beta   90.00
_cell.angle_gamma   90.00
#
_symmetry.space_group_name_H-M   'P 1'
#
loop_
_entity.id
_entity.type
_entity.pdbx_description
1 polymer ?
#
loop_
_entity_poly.entity_id
_entity_poly.type
_entity_poly.pdbx_seq_one_letter_code
_entity_poly.pdbx_strand_id
1 'polypeptide(L)'
;MADWSIWKTLEDWRSKRHELDPIFARAGVAPELESLANRLATDLRRAPPTKPLLSGDIDRDDKEMAGYYEAYYRHFDESLYKAETLVRMPWVPEAAPTGRAVLAEVERIRKEMRTHPGTHPPFEPLDQLIQQYIRLDDPDLSIPADLMNARRQQLIDVAGYPLTVQHAIKDPYDDSVPPLSSEEFRTQLHEKMRQYLEQDWLHCRVVTQWYISLALDAALARKKRDATDDERIRAMLKRRWPTLSVVLPELEHIDQVWYLLLSMGAIASLIMEIWWLAIPLIIWLNLSVGGHRRERKEMEARRAQLASRAQSLKTVRDRFSHNQLTLERIAPMLRQLDEKGEYFDDHVFALLNLHQFSV
;
A
#
# COMPACT_ATOMS: atom_id res chain seq x y z
N MET A 1 2.89 14.95 15.22
CA MET A 1 1.86 14.11 15.87
C MET A 1 1.28 13.07 14.91
N ALA A 2 1.14 13.36 13.61
CA ALA A 2 0.65 12.42 12.60
C ALA A 2 1.56 11.18 12.41
N ASP A 3 2.89 11.36 12.40
CA ASP A 3 3.82 10.21 12.18
C ASP A 3 3.67 9.10 13.23
N TRP A 4 3.37 9.48 14.47
CA TRP A 4 3.14 8.53 15.56
C TRP A 4 1.80 7.79 15.42
N SER A 5 0.75 8.43 14.90
CA SER A 5 -0.54 7.77 14.66
C SER A 5 -0.45 6.80 13.48
N ILE A 6 0.32 7.14 12.46
CA ILE A 6 0.56 6.28 11.29
C ILE A 6 1.38 5.06 11.69
N TRP A 7 2.45 5.24 12.47
CA TRP A 7 3.25 4.14 12.99
C TRP A 7 2.41 3.16 13.80
N LYS A 8 1.56 3.66 14.71
CA LYS A 8 0.65 2.82 15.48
C LYS A 8 -0.33 2.06 14.59
N THR A 9 -0.86 2.71 13.56
CA THR A 9 -1.78 2.08 12.62
C THR A 9 -1.08 0.98 11.80
N LEU A 10 0.16 1.23 11.37
CA LEU A 10 1.00 0.25 10.69
C LEU A 10 1.28 -0.96 11.59
N GLU A 11 1.60 -0.75 12.87
CA GLU A 11 1.81 -1.82 13.85
C GLU A 11 0.52 -2.62 14.12
N ASP A 12 -0.64 -1.94 14.22
CA ASP A 12 -1.95 -2.60 14.33
C ASP A 12 -2.25 -3.47 13.09
N TRP A 13 -1.90 -3.01 11.90
CA TRP A 13 -2.03 -3.79 10.67
C TRP A 13 -1.07 -4.97 10.63
N ARG A 14 0.17 -4.79 11.11
CA ARG A 14 1.16 -5.88 11.24
C ARG A 14 0.61 -7.00 12.11
N SER A 15 0.05 -6.67 13.28
CA SER A 15 -0.55 -7.66 14.19
C SER A 15 -1.69 -8.48 13.56
N LYS A 16 -2.39 -7.91 12.57
CA LYS A 16 -3.50 -8.56 11.85
C LYS A 16 -3.07 -9.27 10.58
N ARG A 17 -1.92 -8.88 10.00
CA ARG A 17 -1.41 -9.38 8.72
C ARG A 17 0.10 -9.63 8.83
N HIS A 18 0.45 -10.87 9.13
CA HIS A 18 1.84 -11.35 9.21
C HIS A 18 2.65 -11.19 7.91
N GLU A 19 2.00 -10.94 6.77
CA GLU A 19 2.67 -10.58 5.50
C GLU A 19 3.50 -9.29 5.60
N LEU A 20 3.27 -8.44 6.61
CA LEU A 20 4.04 -7.23 6.86
C LEU A 20 5.30 -7.47 7.71
N ASP A 21 5.37 -8.59 8.45
CA ASP A 21 6.48 -8.89 9.38
C ASP A 21 7.87 -8.80 8.71
N PRO A 22 8.09 -9.29 7.48
CA PRO A 22 9.39 -9.19 6.81
C PRO A 22 9.85 -7.75 6.54
N ILE A 23 8.92 -6.82 6.29
CA ILE A 23 9.27 -5.43 6.01
C ILE A 23 9.66 -4.71 7.30
N PHE A 24 8.90 -4.93 8.38
CA PHE A 24 9.20 -4.37 9.70
C PHE A 24 10.53 -4.91 10.23
N ALA A 25 10.78 -6.19 10.03
CA ALA A 25 12.04 -6.83 10.38
C ALA A 25 13.23 -6.18 9.65
N ARG A 26 13.12 -5.87 8.36
CA ARG A 26 14.17 -5.17 7.59
C ARG A 26 14.40 -3.72 8.07
N ALA A 27 13.38 -3.10 8.66
CA ALA A 27 13.48 -1.79 9.33
C ALA A 27 13.98 -1.89 10.79
N GLY A 28 14.41 -3.07 11.23
CA GLY A 28 14.92 -3.30 12.59
C GLY A 28 13.83 -3.22 13.65
N VAL A 29 12.62 -3.69 13.35
CA VAL A 29 11.49 -3.76 14.28
C VAL A 29 10.92 -5.18 14.28
N ALA A 30 11.24 -5.95 15.30
CA ALA A 30 10.62 -7.27 15.53
C ALA A 30 10.55 -7.58 17.05
N PRO A 31 9.51 -7.12 17.75
CA PRO A 31 9.33 -7.41 19.18
C PRO A 31 9.17 -8.93 19.45
N GLU A 32 8.80 -9.70 18.42
CA GLU A 32 8.74 -11.16 18.49
C GLU A 32 10.11 -11.80 18.68
N LEU A 33 11.16 -11.26 18.04
CA LEU A 33 12.53 -11.75 18.21
C LEU A 33 13.05 -11.50 19.63
N GLU A 34 12.76 -10.33 20.21
CA GLU A 34 13.10 -10.02 21.60
C GLU A 34 12.42 -10.98 22.58
N SER A 35 11.12 -11.23 22.38
CA SER A 35 10.36 -12.20 23.19
C SER A 35 10.92 -13.61 23.07
N LEU A 36 11.28 -14.04 21.86
CA LEU A 36 11.89 -15.35 21.60
C LEU A 36 13.27 -15.47 22.24
N ALA A 37 14.12 -14.45 22.16
CA ALA A 37 15.43 -14.47 22.81
C ALA A 37 15.33 -14.48 24.33
N ASN A 38 14.40 -13.73 24.92
CA ASN A 38 14.20 -13.78 26.36
C ASN A 38 13.75 -15.18 26.84
N ARG A 39 12.86 -15.83 26.08
CA ARG A 39 12.46 -17.22 26.35
C ARG A 39 13.63 -18.17 26.18
N LEU A 40 14.41 -18.00 25.12
CA LEU A 40 15.60 -18.81 24.85
C LEU A 40 16.64 -18.68 25.97
N ALA A 41 16.95 -17.45 26.40
CA ALA A 41 17.88 -17.20 27.51
C ALA A 41 17.41 -17.89 28.80
N THR A 42 16.10 -17.91 29.04
CA THR A 42 15.51 -18.63 30.18
C THR A 42 15.65 -20.15 30.02
N ASP A 43 15.42 -20.68 28.82
CA ASP A 43 15.52 -22.10 28.52
C ASP A 43 16.98 -22.61 28.61
N LEU A 44 17.96 -21.83 28.14
CA LEU A 44 19.39 -22.16 28.20
C LEU A 44 19.94 -22.15 29.64
N ARG A 45 19.34 -21.35 30.54
CA ARG A 45 19.72 -21.28 31.96
C ARG A 45 19.08 -22.36 32.82
N ARG A 46 18.22 -23.23 32.25
CA ARG A 46 17.64 -24.34 33.00
C ARG A 46 18.72 -25.33 33.43
N ALA A 47 18.57 -25.84 34.65
CA ALA A 47 19.46 -26.87 35.17
C ALA A 47 19.35 -28.14 34.31
N PRO A 48 20.46 -28.85 34.07
CA PRO A 48 20.41 -30.12 33.37
C PRO A 48 19.53 -31.12 34.14
N PRO A 49 18.97 -32.13 33.47
CA PRO A 49 18.28 -33.21 34.16
C PRO A 49 19.16 -33.83 35.26
N THR A 50 18.52 -34.28 36.33
CA THR A 50 19.19 -34.89 37.48
C THR A 50 19.82 -36.22 37.08
N LYS A 51 21.06 -36.47 37.49
CA LYS A 51 21.72 -37.76 37.25
C LYS A 51 20.98 -38.88 38.00
N PRO A 52 20.84 -40.08 37.40
CA PRO A 52 20.24 -41.23 38.07
C PRO A 52 21.09 -41.65 39.28
N LEU A 53 20.44 -42.22 40.30
CA LEU A 53 21.13 -42.79 41.46
C LEU A 53 21.66 -44.17 41.07
N LEU A 54 22.97 -44.38 41.25
CA LEU A 54 23.60 -45.66 40.92
C LEU A 54 23.16 -46.74 41.92
N SER A 55 22.64 -47.85 41.39
CA SER A 55 22.09 -48.96 42.16
C SER A 55 23.15 -50.01 42.53
N GLY A 56 24.31 -49.98 41.88
CA GLY A 56 25.40 -50.94 42.05
C GLY A 56 25.29 -52.17 41.13
N ASP A 57 24.21 -52.27 40.36
CA ASP A 57 24.05 -53.25 39.28
C ASP A 57 24.54 -52.65 37.96
N ILE A 58 25.65 -53.19 37.44
CA ILE A 58 26.40 -52.63 36.30
C ILE A 58 25.51 -52.52 35.05
N ASP A 59 24.76 -53.58 34.71
CA ASP A 59 23.95 -53.62 33.49
C ASP A 59 22.75 -52.66 33.55
N ARG A 60 22.25 -52.41 34.76
CA ARG A 60 21.15 -51.48 35.01
C ARG A 60 21.64 -50.04 35.03
N ASP A 61 22.73 -49.78 35.73
CA ASP A 61 23.33 -48.46 35.85
C ASP A 61 23.79 -47.95 34.48
N ASP A 62 24.34 -48.82 33.61
CA ASP A 62 24.72 -48.47 32.23
C ASP A 62 23.51 -48.07 31.37
N LYS A 63 22.38 -48.78 31.48
CA LYS A 63 21.14 -48.44 30.76
C LYS A 63 20.52 -47.13 31.26
N GLU A 64 20.50 -46.92 32.57
CA GLU A 64 19.97 -45.70 33.18
C GLU A 64 20.85 -44.49 32.80
N MET A 65 22.18 -44.66 32.77
CA MET A 65 23.12 -43.62 32.31
C MET A 65 22.99 -43.33 30.81
N ALA A 66 22.80 -44.34 29.96
CA ALA A 66 22.55 -44.13 28.54
C ALA A 66 21.26 -43.34 28.28
N GLY A 67 20.16 -43.69 28.97
CA GLY A 67 18.91 -42.95 28.91
C GLY A 67 19.03 -41.52 29.46
N TYR A 68 19.84 -41.32 30.50
CA TYR A 68 20.16 -40.00 31.02
C TYR A 68 20.86 -39.12 29.99
N TYR A 69 21.87 -39.64 29.28
CA TYR A 69 22.60 -38.87 28.26
C TYR A 69 21.71 -38.49 27.08
N GLU A 70 20.79 -39.38 26.67
CA GLU A 70 19.81 -39.06 25.63
C GLU A 70 18.84 -37.95 26.08
N ALA A 71 18.32 -38.04 27.31
CA ALA A 71 17.46 -37.02 27.89
C ALA A 71 18.17 -35.67 28.05
N TYR A 72 19.42 -35.69 28.49
CA TYR A 72 20.30 -34.52 28.57
C TYR A 72 20.48 -33.85 27.21
N TYR A 73 20.78 -34.62 26.15
CA TYR A 73 20.97 -34.07 24.82
C TYR A 73 19.67 -33.43 24.30
N ARG A 74 18.54 -34.14 24.41
CA ARG A 74 17.23 -33.62 23.98
C ARG A 74 16.83 -32.35 24.73
N HIS A 75 17.14 -32.25 26.02
CA HIS A 75 16.81 -31.10 26.85
C HIS A 75 17.40 -29.79 26.31
N PHE A 76 18.68 -29.80 25.93
CA PHE A 76 19.35 -28.60 25.40
C PHE A 76 19.22 -28.45 23.89
N ASP A 77 19.11 -29.54 23.12
CA ASP A 77 18.99 -29.47 21.66
C ASP A 77 17.70 -28.78 21.21
N GLU A 78 16.60 -28.90 21.97
CA GLU A 78 15.38 -28.13 21.72
C GLU A 78 15.64 -26.62 21.77
N SER A 79 16.41 -26.17 22.76
CA SER A 79 16.77 -24.75 22.92
C SER A 79 17.71 -24.30 21.81
N LEU A 80 18.72 -25.11 21.47
CA LEU A 80 19.63 -24.83 20.36
C LEU A 80 18.89 -24.74 19.02
N TYR A 81 17.91 -25.62 18.78
CA TYR A 81 17.05 -25.56 17.60
C TYR A 81 16.20 -24.28 17.54
N LYS A 82 15.70 -23.80 18.69
CA LYS A 82 15.02 -22.49 18.78
C LYS A 82 15.96 -21.34 18.41
N ALA A 83 17.23 -21.39 18.83
CA ALA A 83 18.24 -20.39 18.44
C ALA A 83 18.51 -20.40 16.92
N GLU A 84 18.61 -21.58 16.30
CA GLU A 84 18.75 -21.70 14.84
C GLU A 84 17.52 -21.16 14.11
N THR A 85 16.33 -21.45 14.64
CA THR A 85 15.06 -20.96 14.08
C THR A 85 15.00 -19.44 14.15
N LEU A 86 15.47 -18.83 15.25
CA LEU A 86 15.54 -17.38 15.42
C LEU A 86 16.39 -16.70 14.34
N VAL A 87 17.55 -17.26 13.99
CA VAL A 87 18.42 -16.72 12.93
C VAL A 87 17.81 -16.89 11.52
N ARG A 88 16.92 -17.86 11.33
CA ARG A 88 16.23 -18.11 10.06
C ARG A 88 15.03 -17.19 9.82
N MET A 89 14.54 -16.52 10.87
CA MET A 89 13.44 -15.57 10.74
C MET A 89 13.86 -14.36 9.89
N PRO A 90 12.92 -13.71 9.19
CA PRO A 90 13.21 -12.45 8.50
C PRO A 90 13.81 -11.45 9.49
N TRP A 91 15.00 -10.94 9.16
CA TRP A 91 15.67 -9.90 9.94
C TRP A 91 16.46 -8.98 9.03
N VAL A 92 17.11 -7.98 9.63
CA VAL A 92 17.97 -7.01 8.97
C VAL A 92 19.12 -7.76 8.25
N PRO A 93 19.30 -7.58 6.93
CA PRO A 93 20.36 -8.26 6.17
C PRO A 93 21.77 -8.02 6.73
N GLU A 94 21.99 -6.83 7.29
CA GLU A 94 23.25 -6.43 7.91
C GLU A 94 23.63 -7.29 9.12
N ALA A 95 22.66 -7.93 9.79
CA ALA A 95 22.89 -8.84 10.92
C ALA A 95 23.31 -10.26 10.50
N ALA A 96 23.35 -10.56 9.20
CA ALA A 96 23.70 -11.88 8.69
C ALA A 96 25.07 -12.42 9.19
N PRO A 97 26.14 -11.61 9.34
CA PRO A 97 27.40 -12.08 9.91
C PRO A 97 27.26 -12.54 11.37
N THR A 98 26.60 -11.74 12.22
CA THR A 98 26.33 -12.10 13.62
C THR A 98 25.44 -13.34 13.71
N GLY A 99 24.46 -13.49 12.81
CA GLY A 99 23.65 -14.70 12.70
C GLY A 99 24.48 -15.96 12.35
N ARG A 100 25.49 -15.85 11.49
CA ARG A 100 26.42 -16.96 11.21
C ARG A 100 27.27 -17.31 12.43
N ALA A 101 27.68 -16.31 13.22
CA ALA A 101 28.41 -16.55 14.47
C ALA A 101 27.54 -17.32 15.49
N VAL A 102 26.25 -16.97 15.62
CA VAL A 102 25.29 -17.72 16.44
C VAL A 102 25.20 -19.19 16.00
N LEU A 103 25.07 -19.46 14.69
CA LEU A 103 24.99 -20.82 14.17
C LEU A 103 26.30 -21.62 14.41
N ALA A 104 27.45 -20.98 14.25
CA ALA A 104 28.74 -21.61 14.54
C ALA A 104 28.88 -21.98 16.02
N GLU A 105 28.42 -21.11 16.91
CA GLU A 105 28.45 -21.34 18.36
C GLU A 105 27.47 -22.44 18.79
N VAL A 106 26.28 -22.50 18.19
CA VAL A 106 25.34 -23.62 18.40
C VAL A 106 26.00 -24.96 18.03
N GLU A 107 26.70 -25.03 16.91
CA GLU A 107 27.39 -26.24 16.48
C GLU A 107 28.58 -26.58 17.40
N ARG A 108 29.30 -25.57 17.91
CA ARG A 108 30.36 -25.76 18.91
C ARG A 108 29.79 -26.39 20.19
N ILE A 109 28.68 -25.87 20.70
CA ILE A 109 28.02 -26.37 21.90
C ILE A 109 27.49 -27.80 21.68
N ARG A 110 26.90 -28.11 20.52
CA ARG A 110 26.48 -29.49 20.20
C ARG A 110 27.65 -30.47 20.22
N LYS A 111 28.82 -30.07 19.71
CA LYS A 111 30.04 -30.88 19.78
C LYS A 111 30.50 -31.07 21.23
N GLU A 112 30.49 -30.00 22.01
CA GLU A 112 30.88 -30.03 23.43
C GLU A 112 29.98 -30.99 24.24
N MET A 113 28.66 -30.90 24.06
CA MET A 113 27.67 -31.79 24.68
C MET A 113 27.88 -33.26 24.33
N ARG A 114 28.35 -33.57 23.11
CA ARG A 114 28.68 -34.95 22.71
C ARG A 114 29.98 -35.44 23.33
N THR A 115 30.96 -34.56 23.51
CA THR A 115 32.25 -34.90 24.13
C THR A 115 32.20 -35.01 25.64
N HIS A 116 31.38 -34.20 26.32
CA HIS A 116 31.30 -34.12 27.79
C HIS A 116 29.84 -34.18 28.27
N PRO A 117 29.15 -35.31 28.10
CA PRO A 117 27.72 -35.38 28.41
C PRO A 117 27.46 -35.28 29.93
N GLY A 118 26.36 -34.60 30.31
CA GLY A 118 25.98 -34.39 31.71
C GLY A 118 26.72 -33.26 32.44
N THR A 119 27.43 -32.39 31.71
CA THR A 119 27.95 -31.10 32.20
C THR A 119 27.08 -29.96 31.66
N HIS A 120 26.98 -28.83 32.36
CA HIS A 120 26.25 -27.67 31.82
C HIS A 120 27.15 -26.94 30.80
N PRO A 121 26.80 -26.86 29.51
CA PRO A 121 27.62 -26.18 28.52
C PRO A 121 27.73 -24.68 28.79
N PRO A 122 28.83 -24.03 28.42
CA PRO A 122 28.97 -22.58 28.54
C PRO A 122 28.04 -21.87 27.53
N PHE A 123 26.84 -21.48 27.97
CA PHE A 123 25.86 -20.77 27.14
C PHE A 123 26.01 -19.24 27.15
N GLU A 124 26.84 -18.66 28.02
CA GLU A 124 27.08 -17.21 28.06
C GLU A 124 27.53 -16.59 26.73
N PRO A 125 28.46 -17.19 25.98
CA PRO A 125 28.84 -16.68 24.66
C PRO A 125 27.66 -16.67 23.67
N LEU A 126 26.82 -17.71 23.71
CA LEU A 126 25.64 -17.80 22.86
C LEU A 126 24.59 -16.73 23.24
N ASP A 127 24.32 -16.53 24.53
CA ASP A 127 23.38 -15.50 25.01
C ASP A 127 23.85 -14.10 24.59
N GLN A 128 25.14 -13.81 24.71
CA GLN A 128 25.73 -12.54 24.27
C GLN A 128 25.58 -12.32 22.76
N LEU A 129 25.90 -13.33 21.94
CA LEU A 129 25.76 -13.24 20.48
C LEU A 129 24.29 -13.03 20.06
N ILE A 130 23.34 -13.66 20.74
CA ILE A 130 21.91 -13.50 20.44
C ILE A 130 21.42 -12.10 20.82
N GLN A 131 21.87 -11.56 21.95
CA GLN A 131 21.58 -10.17 22.32
C GLN A 131 22.19 -9.18 21.32
N GLN A 132 23.43 -9.42 20.87
CA GLN A 132 24.09 -8.61 19.84
C GLN A 132 23.33 -8.67 18.50
N TYR A 133 22.90 -9.86 18.08
CA TYR A 133 22.12 -10.07 16.85
C TYR A 133 20.80 -9.30 16.84
N ILE A 134 20.10 -9.25 17.98
CA ILE A 134 18.80 -8.56 18.09
C ILE A 134 18.97 -7.07 18.22
N ARG A 135 19.95 -6.62 19.02
CA ARG A 135 20.19 -5.18 19.21
C ARG A 135 20.90 -4.53 18.05
N LEU A 136 21.46 -5.33 17.12
CA LEU A 136 22.30 -4.88 16.02
C LEU A 136 23.58 -4.16 16.52
N ASP A 137 24.00 -4.50 17.73
CA ASP A 137 25.14 -3.89 18.45
C ASP A 137 26.39 -4.77 18.30
N ASP A 138 26.78 -5.02 17.06
CA ASP A 138 28.03 -5.75 16.77
C ASP A 138 29.22 -4.77 16.83
N PRO A 139 30.23 -5.01 17.68
CA PRO A 139 31.38 -4.12 17.82
C PRO A 139 32.24 -4.04 16.54
N ASP A 140 32.25 -5.09 15.72
CA ASP A 140 33.02 -5.16 14.48
C ASP A 140 32.20 -4.69 13.26
N LEU A 141 30.87 -4.71 13.39
CA LEU A 141 29.90 -4.35 12.35
C LEU A 141 28.92 -3.33 12.91
N SER A 142 29.39 -2.12 13.23
CA SER A 142 28.52 -1.05 13.70
C SER A 142 27.54 -0.65 12.58
N ILE A 143 26.30 -1.14 12.66
CA ILE A 143 25.24 -0.74 11.74
C ILE A 143 24.87 0.70 12.08
N PRO A 144 24.95 1.66 11.13
CA PRO A 144 24.64 3.05 11.44
C PRO A 144 23.20 3.18 11.90
N ALA A 145 22.98 3.76 13.10
CA ALA A 145 21.64 4.02 13.62
C ALA A 145 20.81 4.90 12.65
N ASP A 146 21.48 5.78 11.93
CA ASP A 146 20.89 6.63 10.89
C ASP A 146 20.25 5.82 9.75
N LEU A 147 20.82 4.67 9.40
CA LEU A 147 20.29 3.80 8.36
C LEU A 147 18.97 3.14 8.80
N MET A 148 18.90 2.67 10.05
CA MET A 148 17.67 2.10 10.61
C MET A 148 16.57 3.17 10.75
N ASN A 149 16.94 4.37 11.19
CA ASN A 149 16.00 5.49 11.26
C ASN A 149 15.50 5.89 9.87
N ALA A 150 16.38 5.92 8.87
CA ALA A 150 16.00 6.17 7.48
C ALA A 150 15.03 5.11 6.94
N ARG A 151 15.28 3.82 7.21
CA ARG A 151 14.36 2.73 6.83
C ARG A 151 13.00 2.86 7.50
N ARG A 152 12.96 3.18 8.80
CA ARG A 152 11.70 3.42 9.52
C ARG A 152 10.94 4.61 8.94
N GLN A 153 11.64 5.68 8.60
CA GLN A 153 11.03 6.84 7.96
C GLN A 153 10.49 6.50 6.57
N GLN A 154 11.24 5.75 5.75
CA GLN A 154 10.78 5.26 4.45
C GLN A 154 9.57 4.34 4.58
N LEU A 155 9.52 3.48 5.60
CA LEU A 155 8.37 2.63 5.88
C LEU A 155 7.10 3.45 6.16
N ILE A 156 7.22 4.52 6.94
CA ILE A 156 6.10 5.43 7.24
C ILE A 156 5.71 6.25 6.01
N ASP A 157 6.69 6.88 5.37
CA ASP A 157 6.48 7.88 4.31
C ASP A 157 6.06 7.25 2.97
N VAL A 158 6.57 6.05 2.66
CA VAL A 158 6.23 5.32 1.43
C VAL A 158 5.12 4.33 1.74
N ALA A 159 5.41 3.23 2.45
CA ALA A 159 4.43 2.16 2.66
C ALA A 159 3.22 2.60 3.51
N GLY A 160 3.40 3.57 4.41
CA GLY A 160 2.33 4.16 5.21
C GLY A 160 1.49 5.21 4.48
N TYR A 161 1.94 5.76 3.34
CA TYR A 161 1.22 6.81 2.61
C TYR A 161 -0.24 6.45 2.27
N PRO A 162 -0.57 5.23 1.79
CA PRO A 162 -1.97 4.87 1.56
C PRO A 162 -2.85 4.96 2.82
N LEU A 163 -2.27 4.68 3.99
CA LEU A 163 -2.97 4.79 5.27
C LEU A 163 -3.13 6.26 5.67
N THR A 164 -2.12 7.11 5.45
CA THR A 164 -2.22 8.55 5.74
C THR A 164 -3.38 9.17 4.97
N VAL A 165 -3.50 8.84 3.68
CA VAL A 165 -4.60 9.32 2.84
C VAL A 165 -5.94 8.78 3.32
N GLN A 166 -6.04 7.51 3.73
CA GLN A 166 -7.28 6.97 4.31
C GLN A 166 -7.68 7.66 5.62
N HIS A 167 -6.72 8.09 6.42
CA HIS A 167 -6.99 8.87 7.63
C HIS A 167 -7.45 10.28 7.29
N ALA A 168 -6.77 10.97 6.38
CA ALA A 168 -7.14 12.30 5.93
C ALA A 168 -8.55 12.32 5.29
N ILE A 169 -8.93 11.29 4.51
CA ILE A 169 -10.29 11.20 3.94
C ILE A 169 -11.37 11.06 5.02
N LYS A 170 -11.05 10.44 6.18
CA LYS A 170 -12.00 10.25 7.27
C LYS A 170 -12.15 11.50 8.14
N ASP A 171 -11.15 12.37 8.16
CA ASP A 171 -11.16 13.60 8.95
C ASP A 171 -11.42 14.83 8.04
N PRO A 172 -12.61 15.46 8.13
CA PRO A 172 -12.98 16.57 7.26
C PRO A 172 -12.11 17.83 7.40
N TYR A 173 -11.30 17.93 8.46
CA TYR A 173 -10.49 19.11 8.79
C TYR A 173 -8.98 18.90 8.57
N ASP A 174 -8.58 17.74 8.04
CA ASP A 174 -7.18 17.43 7.78
C ASP A 174 -6.78 17.88 6.37
N ASP A 175 -6.13 19.04 6.29
CA ASP A 175 -5.60 19.62 5.05
C ASP A 175 -4.22 19.04 4.65
N SER A 176 -3.74 17.98 5.32
CA SER A 176 -2.43 17.38 5.03
C SER A 176 -2.35 16.70 3.67
N VAL A 177 -3.50 16.29 3.10
CA VAL A 177 -3.57 15.61 1.80
C VAL A 177 -4.49 16.39 0.86
N PRO A 178 -4.03 16.75 -0.35
CA PRO A 178 -4.87 17.42 -1.34
C PRO A 178 -6.05 16.53 -1.76
N PRO A 179 -7.17 17.13 -2.21
CA PRO A 179 -8.36 16.36 -2.54
C PRO A 179 -8.08 15.35 -3.67
N LEU A 180 -8.61 14.13 -3.55
CA LEU A 180 -8.34 13.00 -4.47
C LEU A 180 -8.60 13.29 -5.96
N SER A 181 -9.43 14.29 -6.27
CA SER A 181 -9.75 14.69 -7.64
C SER A 181 -8.77 15.72 -8.23
N SER A 182 -7.83 16.23 -7.44
CA SER A 182 -6.86 17.26 -7.85
C SER A 182 -5.65 16.68 -8.59
N GLU A 183 -5.00 17.52 -9.39
CA GLU A 183 -3.74 17.17 -10.07
C GLU A 183 -2.56 17.10 -9.09
N GLU A 184 -2.61 17.88 -8.01
CA GLU A 184 -1.60 17.86 -6.95
C GLU A 184 -1.55 16.49 -6.27
N PHE A 185 -2.71 15.93 -5.91
CA PHE A 185 -2.81 14.58 -5.38
C PHE A 185 -2.25 13.52 -6.35
N ARG A 186 -2.53 13.66 -7.66
CA ARG A 186 -2.00 12.73 -8.66
C ARG A 186 -0.47 12.75 -8.68
N THR A 187 0.12 13.95 -8.62
CA THR A 187 1.57 14.11 -8.64
C THR A 187 2.21 13.49 -7.40
N GLN A 188 1.62 13.73 -6.22
CA GLN A 188 2.07 13.12 -4.96
C GLN A 188 1.95 11.59 -4.99
N LEU A 189 0.79 11.06 -5.43
CA LEU A 189 0.58 9.61 -5.53
C LEU A 189 1.59 8.96 -6.48
N HIS A 190 1.84 9.59 -7.63
CA HIS A 190 2.78 9.11 -8.62
C HIS A 190 4.22 9.08 -8.07
N GLU A 191 4.63 10.14 -7.38
CA GLU A 191 5.93 10.20 -6.73
C GLU A 191 6.10 9.08 -5.69
N LYS A 192 5.10 8.86 -4.84
CA LYS A 192 5.14 7.78 -3.83
C LYS A 192 5.12 6.39 -4.45
N MET A 193 4.34 6.17 -5.51
CA MET A 193 4.34 4.90 -6.24
C MET A 193 5.69 4.61 -6.89
N ARG A 194 6.34 5.62 -7.46
CA ARG A 194 7.70 5.50 -8.01
C ARG A 194 8.71 5.17 -6.92
N GLN A 195 8.69 5.89 -5.80
CA GLN A 195 9.56 5.59 -4.64
C GLN A 195 9.36 4.16 -4.13
N TYR A 196 8.12 3.68 -4.09
CA TYR A 196 7.83 2.29 -3.71
C TYR A 196 8.39 1.28 -4.72
N LEU A 197 8.22 1.53 -6.03
CA LEU A 197 8.78 0.67 -7.09
C LEU A 197 10.30 0.60 -7.05
N GLU A 198 10.98 1.69 -6.71
CA GLU A 198 12.44 1.77 -6.61
C GLU A 198 13.00 1.07 -5.35
N GLN A 199 12.16 0.82 -4.33
CA GLN A 199 12.58 0.27 -3.05
C GLN A 199 12.13 -1.20 -2.88
N ASP A 200 12.90 -2.12 -3.47
CA ASP A 200 12.63 -3.57 -3.45
C ASP A 200 12.36 -4.16 -2.07
N TRP A 201 13.00 -3.60 -1.03
CA TRP A 201 12.87 -4.12 0.32
C TRP A 201 11.50 -3.84 0.96
N LEU A 202 10.74 -2.86 0.44
CA LEU A 202 9.38 -2.51 0.86
C LEU A 202 8.29 -3.30 0.11
N HIS A 203 8.66 -4.07 -0.93
CA HIS A 203 7.68 -4.77 -1.75
C HIS A 203 6.94 -5.83 -0.93
N CYS A 204 5.62 -5.68 -0.85
CA CYS A 204 4.71 -6.61 -0.21
C CYS A 204 3.32 -6.49 -0.84
N ARG A 205 2.65 -7.62 -0.95
CA ARG A 205 1.32 -7.75 -1.53
C ARG A 205 0.30 -6.84 -0.85
N VAL A 206 0.35 -6.73 0.48
CA VAL A 206 -0.56 -5.88 1.27
C VAL A 206 -0.40 -4.40 0.92
N VAL A 207 0.84 -3.90 0.92
CA VAL A 207 1.13 -2.49 0.61
C VAL A 207 0.77 -2.18 -0.84
N THR A 208 1.07 -3.10 -1.75
CA THR A 208 0.70 -2.97 -3.16
C THR A 208 -0.82 -2.91 -3.35
N GLN A 209 -1.59 -3.74 -2.62
CA GLN A 209 -3.06 -3.64 -2.60
C GLN A 209 -3.55 -2.28 -2.11
N TRP A 210 -2.92 -1.70 -1.08
CA TRP A 210 -3.31 -0.39 -0.58
C TRP A 210 -3.08 0.72 -1.62
N TYR A 211 -1.93 0.73 -2.29
CA TYR A 211 -1.66 1.68 -3.37
C TYR A 211 -2.64 1.55 -4.53
N ILE A 212 -2.99 0.32 -4.94
CA ILE A 212 -3.95 0.09 -6.02
C ILE A 212 -5.36 0.52 -5.62
N SER A 213 -5.76 0.24 -4.38
CA SER A 213 -7.05 0.71 -3.84
C SER A 213 -7.11 2.24 -3.84
N LEU A 214 -6.01 2.91 -3.48
CA LEU A 214 -5.93 4.36 -3.51
C LEU A 214 -5.99 4.92 -4.93
N ALA A 215 -5.30 4.29 -5.88
CA ALA A 215 -5.37 4.66 -7.30
C ALA A 215 -6.80 4.55 -7.85
N LEU A 216 -7.51 3.48 -7.49
CA LEU A 216 -8.92 3.27 -7.84
C LEU A 216 -9.83 4.35 -7.24
N ASP A 217 -9.60 4.72 -5.98
CA ASP A 217 -10.36 5.76 -5.29
C ASP A 217 -10.13 7.14 -5.93
N ALA A 218 -8.89 7.46 -6.29
CA ALA A 218 -8.55 8.68 -7.00
C ALA A 218 -9.18 8.74 -8.41
N ALA A 219 -9.07 7.65 -9.18
CA ALA A 219 -9.68 7.53 -10.50
C ALA A 219 -11.21 7.67 -10.44
N LEU A 220 -11.85 7.08 -9.42
CA LEU A 220 -13.28 7.18 -9.19
C LEU A 220 -13.71 8.59 -8.79
N ALA A 221 -12.96 9.26 -7.91
CA ALA A 221 -13.22 10.64 -7.52
C ALA A 221 -13.15 11.58 -8.73
N ARG A 222 -12.13 11.41 -9.58
CA ARG A 222 -11.97 12.20 -10.82
C ARG A 222 -13.08 11.91 -11.83
N LYS A 223 -13.43 10.64 -12.09
CA LYS A 223 -14.55 10.29 -12.98
C LYS A 223 -15.88 10.86 -12.50
N LYS A 224 -16.12 10.92 -11.18
CA LYS A 224 -17.30 11.57 -10.61
C LYS A 224 -17.29 13.08 -10.85
N ARG A 225 -16.15 13.74 -10.63
CA ARG A 225 -15.97 15.17 -10.93
C ARG A 225 -16.22 15.47 -12.41
N ASP A 226 -15.66 14.64 -13.30
CA ASP A 226 -15.85 14.77 -14.76
C ASP A 226 -17.32 14.57 -15.18
N ALA A 227 -18.08 13.74 -14.47
CA ALA A 227 -19.51 13.56 -14.71
C ALA A 227 -20.38 14.71 -14.16
N THR A 228 -19.83 15.57 -13.31
CA THR A 228 -20.51 16.77 -12.78
C THR A 228 -20.05 18.07 -13.44
N ASP A 229 -18.95 18.04 -14.20
CA ASP A 229 -18.38 19.18 -14.87
C ASP A 229 -19.05 19.41 -16.25
N ASP A 230 -20.06 20.28 -16.24
CA ASP A 230 -20.83 20.61 -17.43
C ASP A 230 -19.99 21.29 -18.53
N GLU A 231 -18.92 22.02 -18.17
CA GLU A 231 -18.06 22.70 -19.14
C GLU A 231 -17.21 21.70 -19.92
N ARG A 232 -16.66 20.71 -19.22
CA ARG A 232 -15.90 19.63 -19.85
C ARG A 232 -16.80 18.76 -20.74
N ILE A 233 -18.02 18.45 -20.31
CA ILE A 233 -19.00 17.71 -21.13
C ILE A 233 -19.35 18.51 -22.39
N ARG A 234 -19.55 19.83 -22.26
CA ARG A 234 -19.81 20.74 -23.38
C ARG A 234 -18.66 20.79 -24.38
N ALA A 235 -17.42 20.80 -23.92
CA ALA A 235 -16.23 20.78 -24.78
C ALA A 235 -16.10 19.46 -25.58
N MET A 236 -16.66 18.36 -25.09
CA MET A 236 -16.63 17.06 -25.78
C MET A 236 -17.69 16.92 -26.89
N LEU A 237 -18.63 17.87 -27.04
CA LEU A 237 -19.67 17.82 -28.07
C LEU A 237 -19.12 18.26 -29.43
N LYS A 238 -19.17 17.37 -30.43
CA LYS A 238 -18.66 17.62 -31.80
C LYS A 238 -19.52 18.58 -32.63
N ARG A 239 -20.80 18.74 -32.31
CA ARG A 239 -21.74 19.60 -33.05
C ARG A 239 -22.47 20.50 -32.07
N ARG A 240 -21.95 21.72 -31.93
CA ARG A 240 -22.59 22.76 -31.13
C ARG A 240 -23.38 23.68 -32.06
N TRP A 241 -24.53 24.15 -31.59
CA TRP A 241 -25.30 25.20 -32.22
C TRP A 241 -24.41 26.45 -32.31
N PRO A 242 -24.43 27.20 -33.42
CA PRO A 242 -23.61 28.39 -33.56
C PRO A 242 -24.10 29.48 -32.60
N THR A 243 -23.53 29.48 -31.40
CA THR A 243 -23.71 30.52 -30.37
C THR A 243 -22.42 31.30 -30.21
N LEU A 244 -22.52 32.53 -29.69
CA LEU A 244 -21.35 33.39 -29.54
C LEU A 244 -20.34 32.81 -28.53
N SER A 245 -20.77 31.94 -27.61
CA SER A 245 -19.87 31.18 -26.71
C SER A 245 -18.97 30.16 -27.40
N VAL A 246 -19.27 29.77 -28.64
CA VAL A 246 -18.36 28.91 -29.44
C VAL A 246 -17.17 29.71 -29.97
N VAL A 247 -17.35 31.02 -30.18
CA VAL A 247 -16.33 31.93 -30.74
C VAL A 247 -15.54 32.63 -29.64
N LEU A 248 -16.19 32.94 -28.51
CA LEU A 248 -15.59 33.59 -27.34
C LEU A 248 -15.94 32.75 -26.09
N PRO A 249 -15.10 31.78 -25.69
CA PRO A 249 -15.39 30.91 -24.56
C PRO A 249 -15.14 31.54 -23.18
N GLU A 250 -14.44 32.68 -23.11
CA GLU A 250 -13.92 33.24 -21.84
C GLU A 250 -14.88 34.16 -21.08
N LEU A 251 -15.96 34.67 -21.69
CA LEU A 251 -16.90 35.52 -20.95
C LEU A 251 -18.14 34.71 -20.53
N GLU A 252 -18.31 34.57 -19.23
CA GLU A 252 -19.52 34.01 -18.66
C GLU A 252 -20.74 34.85 -19.11
N HIS A 253 -21.87 34.21 -19.41
CA HIS A 253 -23.14 34.84 -19.83
C HIS A 253 -23.18 35.41 -21.27
N ILE A 254 -22.17 35.20 -22.11
CA ILE A 254 -22.17 35.61 -23.54
C ILE A 254 -23.43 35.13 -24.28
N ASP A 255 -23.84 33.89 -24.03
CA ASP A 255 -25.00 33.33 -24.73
C ASP A 255 -26.28 34.10 -24.40
N GLN A 256 -26.42 34.57 -23.16
CA GLN A 256 -27.58 35.40 -22.77
C GLN A 256 -27.57 36.74 -23.49
N VAL A 257 -26.41 37.39 -23.59
CA VAL A 257 -26.24 38.66 -24.32
C VAL A 257 -26.50 38.47 -25.82
N TRP A 258 -26.02 37.38 -26.40
CA TRP A 258 -26.23 37.03 -27.81
C TRP A 258 -27.72 36.88 -28.15
N TYR A 259 -28.46 36.11 -27.34
CA TYR A 259 -29.90 35.93 -27.53
C TYR A 259 -30.71 37.21 -27.23
N LEU A 260 -30.25 38.04 -26.31
CA LEU A 260 -30.86 39.34 -26.01
C LEU A 260 -30.68 40.31 -27.19
N LEU A 261 -29.50 40.38 -27.80
CA LEU A 261 -29.25 41.19 -29.00
C LEU A 261 -30.08 40.72 -30.20
N LEU A 262 -30.16 39.41 -30.42
CA LEU A 262 -30.95 38.85 -31.51
C LEU A 262 -32.45 39.07 -31.33
N SER A 263 -32.96 38.95 -30.10
CA SER A 263 -34.37 39.24 -29.80
C SER A 263 -34.69 40.73 -29.91
N MET A 264 -33.83 41.62 -29.43
CA MET A 264 -33.95 43.06 -29.65
C MET A 264 -33.93 43.43 -31.13
N GLY A 265 -33.03 42.84 -31.91
CA GLY A 265 -32.95 43.03 -33.37
C GLY A 265 -34.22 42.56 -34.08
N ALA A 266 -34.81 41.43 -33.65
CA ALA A 266 -36.07 40.93 -34.18
C ALA A 266 -37.24 41.87 -33.86
N ILE A 267 -37.32 42.36 -32.62
CA ILE A 267 -38.37 43.32 -32.19
C ILE A 267 -38.24 44.65 -32.94
N ALA A 268 -37.02 45.19 -33.05
CA ALA A 268 -36.78 46.43 -33.80
C ALA A 268 -37.13 46.29 -35.28
N SER A 269 -36.81 45.15 -35.89
CA SER A 269 -37.14 44.85 -37.29
C SER A 269 -38.65 44.68 -37.52
N LEU A 270 -39.38 44.13 -36.55
CA LEU A 270 -40.85 44.07 -36.57
C LEU A 270 -41.48 45.46 -36.49
N ILE A 271 -40.97 46.32 -35.60
CA ILE A 271 -41.46 47.70 -35.43
C ILE A 271 -41.21 48.54 -36.69
N MET A 272 -40.08 48.32 -37.38
CA MET A 272 -39.74 49.03 -38.61
C MET A 272 -40.33 48.39 -39.89
N GLU A 273 -41.19 47.37 -39.76
CA GLU A 273 -41.80 46.65 -40.89
C GLU A 273 -40.79 46.03 -41.88
N ILE A 274 -39.58 45.71 -41.39
CA ILE A 274 -38.51 45.09 -42.19
C ILE A 274 -38.69 43.56 -42.18
N TRP A 275 -39.75 43.11 -42.85
CA TRP A 275 -40.20 41.71 -42.84
C TRP A 275 -39.13 40.70 -43.31
N TRP A 276 -38.29 41.08 -44.27
CA TRP A 276 -37.24 40.22 -44.81
C TRP A 276 -36.14 39.89 -43.79
N LEU A 277 -35.98 40.71 -42.73
CA LEU A 277 -35.00 40.51 -41.67
C LEU A 277 -35.65 39.92 -40.40
N ALA A 278 -36.90 40.32 -40.11
CA ALA A 278 -37.67 39.82 -38.99
C ALA A 278 -38.01 38.32 -39.11
N ILE A 279 -38.48 37.86 -40.27
CA ILE A 279 -38.91 36.46 -40.47
C ILE A 279 -37.73 35.48 -40.28
N PRO A 280 -36.55 35.67 -40.90
CA PRO A 280 -35.39 34.81 -40.67
C PRO A 280 -34.90 34.80 -39.22
N LEU A 281 -34.90 35.94 -38.53
CA LEU A 281 -34.49 36.03 -37.12
C LEU A 281 -35.41 35.21 -36.21
N ILE A 282 -36.73 35.30 -36.41
CA ILE A 282 -37.72 34.53 -35.64
C ILE A 282 -37.56 33.04 -35.90
N ILE A 283 -37.36 32.64 -37.17
CA ILE A 283 -37.11 31.24 -37.54
C ILE A 283 -35.80 30.75 -36.90
N TRP A 284 -34.73 31.55 -36.93
CA TRP A 284 -33.45 31.21 -36.33
C TRP A 284 -33.55 31.06 -34.80
N LEU A 285 -34.26 31.98 -34.13
CA LEU A 285 -34.51 31.90 -32.68
C LEU A 285 -35.30 30.66 -32.32
N ASN A 286 -36.33 30.30 -33.09
CA ASN A 286 -37.11 29.08 -32.84
C ASN A 286 -36.28 27.80 -33.08
N LEU A 287 -35.47 27.78 -34.15
CA LEU A 287 -34.51 26.70 -34.41
C LEU A 287 -33.47 26.57 -33.29
N SER A 288 -33.04 27.69 -32.70
CA SER A 288 -32.06 27.71 -31.60
C SER A 288 -32.60 27.03 -30.33
N VAL A 289 -33.89 27.19 -30.02
CA VAL A 289 -34.55 26.48 -28.91
C VAL A 289 -34.54 24.96 -29.17
N GLY A 290 -34.80 24.55 -30.42
CA GLY A 290 -34.72 23.15 -30.84
C GLY A 290 -33.29 22.60 -30.75
N GLY A 291 -32.29 23.39 -31.16
CA GLY A 291 -30.87 23.08 -31.05
C GLY A 291 -30.44 22.86 -29.59
N HIS A 292 -30.75 23.81 -28.70
CA HIS A 292 -30.45 23.72 -27.26
C HIS A 292 -31.10 22.52 -26.59
N ARG A 293 -32.33 22.16 -26.98
CA ARG A 293 -33.00 20.95 -26.46
C ARG A 293 -32.28 19.67 -26.92
N ARG A 294 -31.76 19.63 -28.15
CA ARG A 294 -30.96 18.50 -28.64
C ARG A 294 -29.62 18.43 -27.92
N GLU A 295 -28.93 19.55 -27.75
CA GLU A 295 -27.68 19.61 -27.01
C GLU A 295 -27.84 19.18 -25.56
N ARG A 296 -28.89 19.66 -24.86
CA ARG A 296 -29.18 19.21 -23.50
C ARG A 296 -29.41 17.71 -23.43
N LYS A 297 -30.17 17.13 -24.36
CA LYS A 297 -30.35 15.68 -24.45
C LYS A 297 -29.03 14.94 -24.70
N GLU A 298 -28.17 15.48 -25.57
CA GLU A 298 -26.84 14.91 -25.82
C GLU A 298 -25.93 15.01 -24.58
N MET A 299 -25.95 16.15 -23.87
CA MET A 299 -25.23 16.33 -22.60
C MET A 299 -25.74 15.36 -21.53
N GLU A 300 -27.05 15.22 -21.38
CA GLU A 300 -27.67 14.28 -20.43
C GLU A 300 -27.30 12.83 -20.77
N ALA A 301 -27.34 12.45 -22.06
CA ALA A 301 -26.93 11.13 -22.50
C ALA A 301 -25.43 10.87 -22.23
N ARG A 302 -24.56 11.86 -22.46
CA ARG A 302 -23.13 11.78 -22.16
C ARG A 302 -22.87 11.72 -20.65
N ARG A 303 -23.59 12.51 -19.86
CA ARG A 303 -23.54 12.47 -18.40
C ARG A 303 -23.96 11.12 -17.86
N ALA A 304 -25.04 10.54 -18.40
CA ALA A 304 -25.48 9.19 -18.06
C ALA A 304 -24.44 8.12 -18.44
N GLN A 305 -23.77 8.27 -19.60
CA GLN A 305 -22.68 7.39 -20.01
C GLN A 305 -21.45 7.48 -19.09
N LEU A 306 -21.06 8.69 -18.65
CA LEU A 306 -19.97 8.88 -17.70
C LEU A 306 -20.34 8.34 -16.31
N ALA A 307 -21.57 8.58 -15.85
CA ALA A 307 -22.07 8.07 -14.59
C ALA A 307 -22.12 6.53 -14.55
N SER A 308 -22.56 5.89 -15.65
CA SER A 308 -22.58 4.42 -15.73
C SER A 308 -21.17 3.82 -15.73
N ARG A 309 -20.21 4.48 -16.39
CA ARG A 309 -18.78 4.12 -16.34
C ARG A 309 -18.16 4.34 -14.97
N ALA A 310 -18.57 5.39 -14.24
CA ALA A 310 -18.14 5.58 -12.85
C ALA A 310 -18.71 4.50 -11.93
N GLN A 311 -19.96 4.07 -12.16
CA GLN A 311 -20.60 3.00 -11.40
C GLN A 311 -19.96 1.62 -11.64
N SER A 312 -19.56 1.32 -12.88
CA SER A 312 -18.83 0.09 -13.17
C SER A 312 -17.46 0.08 -12.49
N LEU A 313 -16.73 1.20 -12.53
CA LEU A 313 -15.47 1.36 -11.79
C LEU A 313 -15.67 1.20 -10.28
N LYS A 314 -16.74 1.79 -9.72
CA LYS A 314 -17.09 1.62 -8.31
C LYS A 314 -17.27 0.15 -7.94
N THR A 315 -17.96 -0.61 -8.80
CA THR A 315 -18.22 -2.03 -8.56
C THR A 315 -16.92 -2.83 -8.57
N VAL A 316 -15.99 -2.54 -9.49
CA VAL A 316 -14.66 -3.18 -9.50
C VAL A 316 -13.85 -2.80 -8.25
N ARG A 317 -13.86 -1.51 -7.87
CA ARG A 317 -13.22 -1.02 -6.65
C ARG A 317 -13.75 -1.72 -5.40
N ASP A 318 -15.07 -1.81 -5.25
CA ASP A 318 -15.68 -2.43 -4.09
C ASP A 318 -15.37 -3.94 -4.05
N ARG A 319 -15.40 -4.65 -5.20
CA ARG A 319 -14.97 -6.06 -5.24
C ARG A 319 -13.50 -6.24 -4.86
N PHE A 320 -12.63 -5.32 -5.28
CA PHE A 320 -11.21 -5.35 -4.94
C PHE A 320 -10.99 -5.09 -3.44
N SER A 321 -11.64 -4.07 -2.87
CA SER A 321 -11.51 -3.75 -1.44
C SER A 321 -12.00 -4.87 -0.52
N HIS A 322 -12.98 -5.66 -0.97
CA HIS A 322 -13.48 -6.85 -0.25
C HIS A 322 -12.67 -8.13 -0.55
N ASN A 323 -11.49 -8.02 -1.17
CA ASN A 323 -10.64 -9.16 -1.55
C ASN A 323 -11.31 -10.20 -2.47
N GLN A 324 -12.39 -9.85 -3.17
CA GLN A 324 -13.06 -10.75 -4.13
C GLN A 324 -12.33 -10.78 -5.48
N LEU A 325 -11.52 -9.76 -5.77
CA LEU A 325 -10.65 -9.68 -6.94
C LEU A 325 -9.18 -9.72 -6.52
N THR A 326 -8.41 -10.58 -7.17
CA THR A 326 -6.95 -10.65 -6.99
C THR A 326 -6.23 -9.59 -7.82
N LEU A 327 -5.00 -9.26 -7.42
CA LEU A 327 -4.13 -8.31 -8.12
C LEU A 327 -3.93 -8.66 -9.60
N GLU A 328 -3.77 -9.93 -9.92
CA GLU A 328 -3.57 -10.38 -11.31
C GLU A 328 -4.81 -10.16 -12.18
N ARG A 329 -6.00 -10.34 -11.60
CA ARG A 329 -7.28 -10.27 -12.34
C ARG A 329 -7.76 -8.85 -12.55
N ILE A 330 -7.27 -7.87 -11.77
CA ILE A 330 -7.70 -6.48 -11.91
C ILE A 330 -7.03 -5.77 -13.08
N ALA A 331 -5.79 -6.12 -13.43
CA ALA A 331 -5.04 -5.50 -14.53
C ALA A 331 -5.80 -5.47 -15.88
N PRO A 332 -6.36 -6.58 -16.40
CA PRO A 332 -7.13 -6.54 -17.65
C PRO A 332 -8.44 -5.75 -17.51
N MET A 333 -9.08 -5.77 -16.33
CA MET A 333 -10.31 -4.99 -16.07
C MET A 333 -10.02 -3.49 -16.07
N LEU A 334 -8.88 -3.06 -15.52
CA LEU A 334 -8.46 -1.65 -15.53
C LEU A 334 -8.21 -1.15 -16.96
N ARG A 335 -7.54 -1.95 -17.79
CA ARG A 335 -7.33 -1.62 -19.22
C ARG A 335 -8.63 -1.46 -20.00
N GLN A 336 -9.65 -2.27 -19.69
CA GLN A 336 -10.98 -2.12 -20.29
C GLN A 336 -11.74 -0.89 -19.78
N LEU A 337 -11.54 -0.51 -18.52
CA LEU A 337 -12.19 0.65 -17.89
C LEU A 337 -11.51 1.98 -18.23
N ASP A 338 -10.30 1.93 -18.77
CA ASP A 338 -9.49 3.09 -19.17
C ASP A 338 -8.97 2.96 -20.61
N GLU A 339 -9.91 3.05 -21.56
CA GLU A 339 -9.67 2.90 -23.00
C GLU A 339 -8.65 3.91 -23.59
N LYS A 340 -8.27 4.95 -22.84
CA LYS A 340 -7.39 6.04 -23.31
C LYS A 340 -6.19 6.33 -22.40
N GLY A 341 -6.03 5.60 -21.30
CA GLY A 341 -4.98 5.90 -20.30
C GLY A 341 -5.19 7.26 -19.63
N GLU A 342 -6.43 7.70 -19.47
CA GLU A 342 -6.74 9.02 -18.89
C GLU A 342 -6.68 8.99 -17.36
N TYR A 343 -6.82 7.81 -16.74
CA TYR A 343 -7.08 7.67 -15.31
C TYR A 343 -6.09 6.77 -14.57
N PHE A 344 -5.44 5.82 -15.25
CA PHE A 344 -4.42 4.96 -14.66
C PHE A 344 -3.08 5.16 -15.37
N ASP A 345 -2.05 5.48 -14.57
CA ASP A 345 -0.68 5.64 -15.06
C ASP A 345 0.03 4.28 -15.21
N ASP A 346 1.10 4.26 -16.00
CA ASP A 346 1.96 3.08 -16.20
C ASP A 346 2.52 2.50 -14.89
N HIS A 347 2.70 3.35 -13.87
CA HIS A 347 3.16 2.95 -12.54
C HIS A 347 2.16 2.02 -11.84
N VAL A 348 0.85 2.22 -12.05
CA VAL A 348 -0.20 1.34 -11.49
C VAL A 348 -0.08 -0.06 -12.11
N PHE A 349 0.22 -0.13 -13.41
CA PHE A 349 0.44 -1.41 -14.09
C PHE A 349 1.77 -2.06 -13.70
N ALA A 350 2.82 -1.26 -13.45
CA ALA A 350 4.08 -1.77 -12.91
C ALA A 350 3.89 -2.41 -11.52
N LEU A 351 3.15 -1.75 -10.62
CA LEU A 351 2.80 -2.29 -9.30
C LEU A 351 2.03 -3.61 -9.38
N LEU A 352 1.09 -3.71 -10.34
CA LEU A 352 0.31 -4.93 -10.57
C LEU A 352 1.15 -6.11 -11.09
N ASN A 353 2.29 -5.82 -11.73
CA ASN A 353 3.20 -6.84 -12.24
C ASN A 353 4.24 -7.29 -11.21
N LEU A 354 4.48 -6.53 -10.13
CA LEU A 354 5.47 -6.87 -9.09
C LEU A 354 5.25 -8.27 -8.50
N HIS A 355 3.99 -8.65 -8.26
CA HIS A 355 3.63 -9.88 -7.57
C HIS A 355 3.07 -10.98 -8.49
N GLN A 356 3.15 -10.81 -9.82
CA GLN A 356 2.67 -11.81 -10.78
C GLN A 356 3.53 -13.08 -10.83
N PHE A 357 4.79 -12.99 -10.40
CA PHE A 357 5.77 -14.08 -10.48
C PHE A 357 6.27 -14.56 -9.11
N SER A 358 5.77 -13.97 -8.01
CA SER A 358 6.10 -14.42 -6.65
C SER A 358 5.13 -15.53 -6.24
N VAL A 359 5.51 -16.78 -6.54
CA VAL A 359 4.87 -18.01 -6.03
C VAL A 359 5.46 -18.37 -4.67
#